data_AF-A0A935JKU6-F1
#
_entry.id   AF-A0A935JKU6-F1
#
_cell.length_a   1.000
_cell.length_b   1.000
_cell.length_c   1.000
_cell.angle_alpha   90.00
_cell.angle_beta   90.00
_cell.angle_gamma   90.00
#
_symmetry.space_group_name_H-M   'P 1'
#
loop_
_entity.id
_entity.type
_entity.pdbx_description
1 polymer ?
#
loop_
_entity_poly.entity_id
_entity_poly.type
_entity_poly.pdbx_seq_one_letter_code
_entity_poly.pdbx_strand_id
1 'polypeptide(L)'
;MNNIRRQLTLFVEETEAKQIEAIRDKYNPLQKKLIKCHVTICRENEIQDLDKVIENLENLEQPPFNIQFGLPTLFNNGKGILLPSIGDNLEFNVLRK
;
A
#
# COMPACT_ATOMS: atom_id res chain seq x y z
N MET A 1 17.35 20.16 -7.73
CA MET A 1 17.38 19.10 -6.69
C MET A 1 16.44 18.00 -7.14
N ASN A 2 16.92 16.76 -7.30
CA ASN A 2 16.03 15.62 -7.59
C ASN A 2 15.18 15.36 -6.35
N ASN A 3 13.89 15.66 -6.42
CA ASN A 3 12.95 15.36 -5.35
C ASN A 3 12.64 13.86 -5.40
N ILE A 4 13.35 13.07 -4.58
CA ILE A 4 13.13 11.62 -4.50
C ILE A 4 11.88 11.39 -3.64
N ARG A 5 10.81 10.90 -4.28
CA ARG A 5 9.59 10.49 -3.60
C ARG A 5 9.80 9.12 -2.96
N ARG A 6 9.47 8.99 -1.68
CA ARG A 6 9.66 7.75 -0.90
C ARG A 6 8.34 7.26 -0.36
N GLN A 7 8.19 5.95 -0.29
CA GLN A 7 7.00 5.29 0.23
C GLN A 7 7.39 3.96 0.89
N LEU A 8 6.80 3.66 2.05
CA LEU A 8 6.80 2.33 2.64
C LEU A 8 5.48 1.64 2.29
N THR A 9 5.54 0.39 1.84
CA THR A 9 4.37 -0.29 1.26
C THR A 9 4.41 -1.79 1.53
N LEU A 10 3.23 -2.39 1.68
CA LEU A 10 3.05 -3.84 1.63
C LEU A 10 2.66 -4.23 0.21
N PHE A 11 3.33 -5.21 -0.37
CA PHE A 11 2.92 -5.78 -1.65
C PHE A 11 1.83 -6.83 -1.42
N VAL A 12 0.82 -6.83 -2.28
CA VAL A 12 -0.22 -7.86 -2.28
C VAL A 12 0.39 -9.16 -2.83
N GLU A 13 0.03 -10.28 -2.23
CA GLU A 13 0.47 -11.61 -2.66
C GLU A 13 0.08 -11.84 -4.13
N GLU A 14 0.91 -12.55 -4.89
CA GLU A 14 0.79 -12.62 -6.34
C GLU A 14 -0.51 -13.28 -6.82
N THR A 15 -0.96 -14.33 -6.13
CA THR A 15 -2.23 -15.01 -6.45
C THR A 15 -3.44 -14.11 -6.22
N GLU A 16 -3.44 -13.32 -5.15
CA GLU A 16 -4.50 -12.33 -4.87
C GLU A 16 -4.42 -11.12 -5.81
N ALA A 17 -3.21 -10.65 -6.11
CA ALA A 17 -2.96 -9.49 -6.94
C ALA A 17 -3.33 -9.71 -8.41
N LYS A 18 -3.32 -10.96 -8.90
CA LYS A 18 -3.47 -11.29 -10.33
C LYS A 18 -4.68 -10.63 -10.99
N GLN A 19 -5.84 -10.67 -10.34
CA GLN A 19 -7.06 -10.08 -10.89
C GLN A 19 -7.01 -8.55 -10.89
N ILE A 20 -6.47 -7.95 -9.81
CA ILE A 20 -6.31 -6.50 -9.70
C ILE A 20 -5.31 -6.01 -10.75
N GLU A 21 -4.23 -6.73 -10.98
CA GLU A 21 -3.20 -6.38 -11.96
C GLU A 21 -3.69 -6.50 -13.40
N ALA A 22 -4.61 -7.40 -13.70
CA ALA A 22 -5.28 -7.45 -15.00
C ALA A 22 -6.16 -6.21 -15.25
N ILE A 23 -6.87 -5.75 -14.21
CA ILE A 23 -7.66 -4.51 -14.26
C ILE A 23 -6.73 -3.30 -14.43
N ARG A 24 -5.64 -3.23 -13.66
CA ARG A 24 -4.64 -2.16 -13.76
C ARG A 24 -3.95 -2.16 -15.12
N ASP A 25 -3.71 -3.31 -15.74
CA ASP A 25 -3.17 -3.38 -17.10
C ASP A 25 -4.07 -2.68 -18.12
N LYS A 26 -5.38 -2.92 -18.00
CA LYS A 26 -6.37 -2.39 -18.94
C LYS A 26 -6.65 -0.91 -18.72
N TYR A 27 -6.77 -0.47 -17.47
CA TYR A 27 -7.28 0.88 -17.13
C TYR A 27 -6.23 1.82 -16.53
N ASN A 28 -5.12 1.32 -16.01
CA ASN A 28 -4.03 2.12 -15.46
C ASN A 28 -2.63 1.54 -15.73
N PRO A 29 -2.28 1.28 -17.00
CA PRO A 29 -1.04 0.59 -17.37
C PRO A 29 0.22 1.36 -16.96
N LEU A 30 0.15 2.69 -16.92
CA LEU A 30 1.28 3.53 -16.49
C LEU A 30 1.59 3.29 -15.01
N GLN A 31 0.57 3.27 -14.13
CA GLN A 31 0.80 3.00 -12.71
C GLN A 31 1.28 1.57 -12.47
N LYS A 32 0.74 0.59 -13.21
CA LYS A 32 1.20 -0.80 -13.13
C LYS A 32 2.71 -0.92 -13.42
N LYS A 33 3.21 -0.19 -14.41
CA LYS A 33 4.65 -0.15 -14.74
C LYS A 33 5.51 0.49 -13.65
N LEU A 34 4.95 1.42 -12.88
CA LEU A 34 5.67 2.12 -11.82
C LEU A 34 5.77 1.28 -10.54
N ILE A 35 4.71 0.54 -10.20
CA ILE A 35 4.65 -0.21 -8.94
C ILE A 35 3.60 -1.34 -9.01
N LYS A 36 3.93 -2.49 -8.42
CA LYS A 36 3.01 -3.63 -8.24
C LYS A 36 1.83 -3.26 -7.34
N CYS A 37 0.79 -4.07 -7.33
CA CYS A 37 -0.37 -3.92 -6.44
C CYS A 37 0.10 -3.89 -4.99
N HIS A 38 -0.31 -2.88 -4.25
CA HIS A 38 0.24 -2.59 -2.93
C HIS A 38 -0.74 -1.84 -2.04
N VAL A 39 -0.49 -1.92 -0.74
CA VAL A 39 -1.11 -1.08 0.30
C VAL A 39 -0.04 -0.13 0.83
N THR A 40 -0.30 1.18 0.77
CA THR A 40 0.64 2.19 1.27
C THR A 40 0.62 2.24 2.79
N ILE A 41 1.77 2.04 3.43
CA ILE A 41 1.96 2.26 4.88
C ILE A 41 2.30 3.73 5.10
N CYS A 42 3.42 4.24 4.60
CA CYS A 42 3.81 5.65 4.80
C CYS A 42 4.08 6.32 3.47
N ARG A 43 3.54 7.53 3.26
CA ARG A 43 3.87 8.41 2.13
C ARG A 43 5.13 9.23 2.42
N GLU A 44 5.61 9.93 1.41
CA GLU A 44 6.85 10.73 1.46
C GLU A 44 6.91 11.73 2.62
N ASN A 45 5.78 12.34 2.98
CA ASN A 45 5.69 13.28 4.09
C ASN A 45 5.61 12.60 5.46
N GLU A 46 5.30 11.30 5.49
CA GLU A 46 5.20 10.46 6.69
C GLU A 46 6.49 9.66 6.95
N ILE A 47 7.44 9.62 6.00
CA ILE A 47 8.68 8.83 6.09
C ILE A 47 9.92 9.69 5.79
N GLN A 48 10.46 10.32 6.82
CA GLN A 48 11.59 11.25 6.69
C GLN A 48 12.92 10.66 7.15
N ASP A 49 12.93 10.00 8.32
CA ASP A 49 14.13 9.35 8.88
C ASP A 49 14.21 7.89 8.43
N LEU A 50 14.90 7.67 7.31
CA LEU A 50 15.00 6.33 6.71
C LEU A 50 15.86 5.38 7.53
N ASP A 51 16.91 5.87 8.17
CA ASP A 51 17.79 5.04 8.99
C ASP A 51 17.00 4.46 10.16
N LYS A 52 16.18 5.31 10.82
CA LYS A 52 15.27 4.85 11.87
C LYS A 52 14.20 3.89 11.36
N VAL A 53 13.64 4.13 10.18
CA VAL A 53 12.64 3.21 9.60
C VAL A 53 13.25 1.85 9.30
N ILE A 54 14.46 1.79 8.74
CA ILE A 54 15.15 0.54 8.47
C ILE A 54 15.42 -0.21 9.78
N GLU A 55 15.94 0.47 10.81
CA GLU A 55 16.16 -0.11 12.15
C GLU A 55 14.87 -0.69 12.73
N ASN A 56 13.74 0.03 12.63
CA ASN A 56 12.45 -0.45 13.11
C ASN A 56 11.97 -1.69 12.35
N LEU A 57 12.20 -1.76 11.03
CA LEU A 57 11.82 -2.91 10.21
C LEU A 57 12.69 -4.15 10.53
N GLU A 58 13.97 -3.97 10.79
CA GLU A 58 14.88 -5.06 11.19
C GLU A 58 14.53 -5.66 12.56
N ASN A 59 13.97 -4.85 13.45
CA ASN A 59 13.54 -5.25 14.79
C ASN A 59 12.02 -5.50 14.89
N LEU A 60 11.31 -5.63 13.77
CA LEU A 60 9.87 -5.80 13.76
C LEU A 60 9.47 -7.21 14.24
N GLU A 61 8.87 -7.30 15.42
CA GLU A 61 8.37 -8.56 16.00
C GLU A 61 6.88 -8.85 15.67
N GLN A 62 6.24 -7.98 14.90
CA GLN A 62 4.81 -8.10 14.61
C GLN A 62 4.51 -9.35 13.76
N PRO A 63 3.59 -10.22 14.18
CA PRO A 63 3.22 -11.40 13.40
C PRO A 63 2.50 -11.00 12.10
N PRO A 64 2.48 -11.91 11.10
CA PRO A 64 1.67 -11.72 9.90
C PRO A 64 0.20 -11.49 10.26
N PHE A 65 -0.45 -10.59 9.54
CA PHE A 65 -1.87 -10.27 9.69
C PHE A 65 -2.55 -10.15 8.33
N ASN A 66 -3.86 -10.26 8.32
CA ASN A 66 -4.66 -10.17 7.10
C ASN A 66 -5.39 -8.83 7.04
N ILE A 67 -5.45 -8.24 5.86
CA ILE A 67 -6.28 -7.07 5.58
C ILE A 67 -7.42 -7.52 4.69
N GLN A 68 -8.66 -7.37 5.15
CA GLN A 68 -9.83 -7.69 4.34
C GLN A 68 -10.25 -6.45 3.55
N PHE A 69 -10.49 -6.62 2.26
CA PHE A 69 -10.96 -5.56 1.38
C PHE A 69 -12.42 -5.77 0.96
N GLY A 70 -13.17 -4.67 0.93
CA GLY A 70 -14.55 -4.63 0.49
C GLY A 70 -14.72 -4.41 -1.02
N LEU A 71 -15.96 -4.13 -1.41
CA LEU A 71 -16.29 -3.82 -2.79
C LEU A 71 -15.60 -2.52 -3.26
N PRO A 72 -15.21 -2.41 -4.54
CA PRO A 72 -14.63 -1.19 -5.07
C PRO A 72 -15.55 0.01 -4.87
N THR A 73 -14.97 1.13 -4.44
CA THR A 73 -15.68 2.40 -4.28
C THR A 73 -14.98 3.51 -5.06
N LEU A 74 -15.77 4.48 -5.51
CA LEU A 74 -15.25 5.68 -6.14
C LEU A 74 -14.70 6.64 -5.07
N PHE A 75 -13.57 7.26 -5.37
CA PHE A 75 -12.99 8.33 -4.55
C PHE A 75 -12.47 9.47 -5.43
N ASN A 76 -11.98 10.54 -4.81
CA ASN A 76 -11.43 11.71 -5.50
C ASN A 76 -12.40 12.28 -6.55
N ASN A 77 -13.64 12.56 -6.12
CA ASN A 77 -14.72 13.08 -6.98
C ASN A 77 -14.98 12.21 -8.22
N GLY A 78 -14.93 10.89 -8.06
CA GLY A 78 -15.21 9.93 -9.13
C GLY A 78 -14.03 9.67 -10.08
N LYS A 79 -12.86 10.26 -9.82
CA LYS A 79 -11.65 10.08 -10.65
C LYS A 79 -10.74 8.94 -10.21
N GLY A 80 -11.08 8.26 -9.12
CA GLY A 80 -10.32 7.12 -8.61
C GLY A 80 -11.23 6.00 -8.15
N ILE A 81 -10.69 4.77 -8.19
CA ILE A 81 -11.30 3.58 -7.60
C ILE A 81 -10.37 3.07 -6.50
N LEU A 82 -10.91 2.78 -5.33
CA LEU A 82 -10.19 2.13 -4.24
C LEU A 82 -10.95 0.90 -3.73
N LEU A 83 -10.23 -0.03 -3.11
CA LEU A 83 -10.81 -1.11 -2.33
C LEU A 83 -10.72 -0.68 -0.86
N PRO A 84 -11.85 -0.43 -0.16
CA PRO A 84 -11.81 -0.02 1.24
C PRO A 84 -11.42 -1.23 2.10
N SER A 85 -10.59 -1.02 3.13
CA SER A 85 -10.42 -2.06 4.14
C SER A 85 -11.70 -2.20 4.96
N ILE A 86 -12.01 -3.43 5.37
CA ILE A 86 -13.13 -3.77 6.26
C ILE A 86 -12.53 -4.22 7.59
N GLY A 87 -13.24 -3.96 8.69
CA GLY A 87 -12.78 -4.29 10.05
C GLY A 87 -11.98 -3.16 10.70
N ASP A 88 -11.44 -3.45 11.88
CA ASP A 88 -10.72 -2.48 12.71
C ASP A 88 -9.27 -2.22 12.25
N ASN A 89 -8.67 -3.18 11.52
CA ASN A 89 -7.32 -3.11 10.97
C ASN A 89 -6.27 -2.75 12.04
N LEU A 90 -6.42 -3.29 13.26
CA LEU A 90 -5.61 -2.90 14.41
C LEU A 90 -4.13 -3.13 14.16
N GLU A 91 -3.76 -4.28 13.62
CA GLU A 91 -2.38 -4.67 13.33
C GLU A 91 -1.76 -3.74 12.27
N PHE A 92 -2.52 -3.38 11.24
CA PHE A 92 -2.07 -2.40 10.24
C PHE A 92 -1.86 -1.01 10.88
N ASN A 93 -2.75 -0.60 11.78
CA ASN A 93 -2.65 0.68 12.46
C ASN A 93 -1.48 0.73 13.47
N VAL A 94 -1.16 -0.40 14.11
CA VAL A 94 0.02 -0.54 14.98
C VAL A 94 1.30 -0.44 14.14
N LEU A 95 1.36 -1.10 12.98
CA LEU A 95 2.52 -1.05 12.09
C LEU A 95 2.85 0.37 11.58
N ARG A 96 1.86 1.27 11.60
CA ARG A 96 2.03 2.68 11.17
C ARG A 96 2.52 3.63 12.27
N LYS A 97 2.67 3.16 13.51
CA LYS A 97 3.14 3.97 14.66
C LYS A 97 4.64 3.82 14.85
#